data_AF-A0A673FLU8-F1
#
_entry.id   AF-A0A673FLU8-F1
#
_cell.length_a   1.000
_cell.length_b   1.000
_cell.length_c   1.000
_cell.angle_alpha   90.00
_cell.angle_beta   90.00
_cell.angle_gamma   90.00
#
_symmetry.space_group_name_H-M   'P 1'
#
loop_
_entity.id
_entity.type
_entity.pdbx_description
1 polymer ?
#
loop_
_entity_poly.entity_id
_entity_poly.type
_entity_poly.pdbx_seq_one_letter_code
_entity_poly.pdbx_strand_id
1 'polypeptide(L)'
;TKKVLLLSDSVFLDVSVDLATYVTRFQWDRAKYPTAQPLKTLTDIISTQVSQVDTELKSRRAAYSHVNASIQSFERKTEGSLQTRALTNIVKKEDLVLNSEYLTTLLVVVPRSKTYESMSKFVVPRSSRLVPMFTVREYNLDEAEKQMQEMSRLTVNKKELTFVCWLKVNFSEIFVAWIHIKVLRTFVESVLRYGLPVSFQAILLQPSKKNRKQLKQQLNSLFKHLDPAVATGKPDVRFFPPLSFYT
;
A
#
# COMPACT_ATOMS: atom_id res chain seq x y z
N THR A 1 10.85 7.00 -8.18
CA THR A 1 9.50 7.56 -8.40
C THR A 1 8.85 7.08 -9.69
N LYS A 2 9.15 7.61 -10.90
CA LYS A 2 8.37 7.30 -12.14
C LYS A 2 8.11 5.81 -12.42
N LYS A 3 9.10 4.93 -12.21
CA LYS A 3 8.97 3.47 -12.48
C LYS A 3 8.08 2.73 -11.47
N VAL A 4 7.87 3.28 -10.26
CA VAL A 4 6.98 2.73 -9.23
C VAL A 4 5.52 3.08 -9.55
N LEU A 5 5.27 4.32 -10.00
CA LEU A 5 3.94 4.77 -10.41
C LEU A 5 3.38 3.97 -11.58
N LEU A 6 4.18 3.73 -12.63
CA LEU A 6 3.77 2.90 -13.76
C LEU A 6 3.45 1.45 -13.35
N LEU A 7 4.18 0.91 -12.36
CA LEU A 7 3.88 -0.39 -11.79
C LEU A 7 2.56 -0.35 -10.99
N SER A 8 2.33 0.64 -10.14
CA SER A 8 1.08 0.76 -9.36
C SER A 8 -0.16 0.96 -10.25
N ASP A 9 -0.05 1.75 -11.30
CA ASP A 9 -1.18 2.06 -12.19
C ASP A 9 -1.59 0.82 -13.01
N SER A 10 -0.61 0.12 -13.60
CA SER A 10 -0.84 -1.16 -14.27
C SER A 10 -1.36 -2.25 -13.30
N VAL A 11 -0.87 -2.26 -12.06
CA VAL A 11 -1.31 -3.15 -10.97
C VAL A 11 -2.77 -2.91 -10.60
N PHE A 12 -3.21 -1.65 -10.57
CA PHE A 12 -4.55 -1.25 -10.17
C PHE A 12 -5.58 -1.47 -11.28
N LEU A 13 -5.22 -1.18 -12.54
CA LEU A 13 -6.05 -1.45 -13.71
C LEU A 13 -6.40 -2.93 -13.86
N ASP A 14 -5.41 -3.80 -13.74
CA ASP A 14 -5.54 -5.27 -13.81
C ASP A 14 -6.56 -5.80 -12.79
N VAL A 15 -6.43 -5.40 -11.52
CA VAL A 15 -7.39 -5.74 -10.46
C VAL A 15 -8.77 -5.15 -10.72
N SER A 16 -8.86 -3.91 -11.22
CA SER A 16 -10.15 -3.26 -11.50
C SER A 16 -10.93 -3.94 -12.62
N VAL A 17 -10.25 -4.54 -13.61
CA VAL A 17 -10.88 -5.26 -14.73
C VAL A 17 -11.41 -6.63 -14.27
N ASP A 18 -10.63 -7.34 -13.44
CA ASP A 18 -11.04 -8.62 -12.87
C ASP A 18 -12.31 -8.48 -12.00
N LEU A 19 -12.33 -7.50 -11.08
CA LEU A 19 -13.47 -7.31 -10.16
C LEU A 19 -14.76 -6.88 -10.87
N ALA A 20 -14.67 -6.09 -11.94
CA ALA A 20 -15.83 -5.77 -12.78
C ALA A 20 -16.37 -7.00 -13.51
N THR A 21 -15.48 -7.88 -13.97
CA THR A 21 -15.84 -9.17 -14.59
C THR A 21 -16.47 -10.12 -13.57
N TYR A 22 -15.93 -10.18 -12.35
CA TYR A 22 -16.49 -10.96 -11.25
C TYR A 22 -17.92 -10.54 -10.89
N VAL A 23 -18.18 -9.23 -10.75
CA VAL A 23 -19.51 -8.71 -10.40
C VAL A 23 -20.54 -8.97 -11.50
N THR A 24 -20.15 -8.85 -12.78
CA THR A 24 -21.07 -9.09 -13.92
C THR A 24 -21.35 -10.57 -14.17
N ARG A 25 -20.48 -11.48 -13.71
CA ARG A 25 -20.64 -12.94 -13.80
C ARG A 25 -20.77 -13.62 -12.44
N PHE A 26 -21.29 -12.90 -11.45
CA PHE A 26 -21.35 -13.38 -10.06
C PHE A 26 -22.08 -14.73 -9.96
N GLN A 27 -21.45 -15.68 -9.28
CA GLN A 27 -22.07 -16.93 -8.83
C GLN A 27 -21.80 -17.09 -7.33
N TRP A 28 -22.77 -17.66 -6.62
CA TRP A 28 -22.63 -17.89 -5.19
C TRP A 28 -21.60 -18.99 -4.91
N ASP A 29 -20.54 -18.66 -4.18
CA ASP A 29 -19.51 -19.62 -3.78
C ASP A 29 -20.04 -20.55 -2.68
N ARG A 30 -20.54 -21.71 -3.11
CA ARG A 30 -21.06 -22.76 -2.21
C ARG A 30 -19.96 -23.45 -1.39
N ALA A 31 -18.69 -23.33 -1.77
CA ALA A 31 -17.57 -23.95 -1.07
C ALA A 31 -17.11 -23.08 0.11
N LYS A 32 -16.96 -21.75 -0.09
CA LYS A 32 -16.67 -20.80 0.99
C LYS A 32 -17.90 -20.48 1.84
N TYR A 33 -19.10 -20.43 1.25
CA TYR A 33 -20.34 -20.03 1.93
C TYR A 33 -21.47 -21.07 1.70
N PRO A 34 -21.50 -22.19 2.46
CA PRO A 34 -22.48 -23.25 2.25
C PRO A 34 -23.91 -22.78 2.54
N THR A 35 -24.82 -22.91 1.57
CA THR A 35 -26.23 -22.46 1.69
C THR A 35 -27.06 -23.26 2.69
N ALA A 36 -26.53 -24.36 3.23
CA ALA A 36 -27.15 -25.15 4.30
C ALA A 36 -26.88 -24.59 5.71
N GLN A 37 -25.90 -23.69 5.86
CA GLN A 37 -25.56 -23.06 7.13
C GLN A 37 -26.49 -21.86 7.42
N PRO A 38 -26.80 -21.56 8.69
CA PRO A 38 -27.63 -20.41 9.02
C PRO A 38 -26.91 -19.10 8.70
N LEU A 39 -27.68 -18.07 8.33
CA LEU A 39 -27.20 -16.74 7.91
C LEU A 39 -26.21 -16.10 8.91
N LYS A 40 -26.39 -16.40 10.21
CA LYS A 40 -25.51 -15.95 11.29
C LYS A 40 -24.10 -16.52 11.14
N THR A 41 -23.96 -17.84 10.97
CA THR A 41 -22.67 -18.50 10.71
C THR A 41 -21.97 -17.95 9.47
N LEU A 42 -22.72 -17.73 8.38
CA LEU A 42 -22.16 -17.13 7.15
C LEU A 42 -21.62 -15.70 7.39
N THR A 43 -22.33 -14.90 8.20
CA THR A 43 -21.89 -13.55 8.57
C THR A 43 -20.64 -13.59 9.47
N ASP A 44 -20.58 -14.55 10.39
CA ASP A 44 -19.47 -14.71 11.32
C ASP A 44 -18.18 -15.17 10.62
N ILE A 45 -18.28 -16.09 9.63
CA ILE A 45 -17.16 -16.48 8.77
C ILE A 45 -16.55 -15.25 8.06
N ILE A 46 -17.39 -14.39 7.46
CA ILE A 46 -16.91 -13.20 6.76
C ILE A 46 -16.32 -12.18 7.74
N SER A 47 -16.92 -12.01 8.93
CA SER A 47 -16.39 -11.14 9.98
C SER A 47 -14.98 -11.57 10.40
N THR A 48 -14.79 -12.87 10.68
CA THR A 48 -13.48 -13.44 11.04
C THR A 48 -12.45 -13.27 9.92
N GLN A 49 -12.83 -13.53 8.66
CA GLN A 49 -11.96 -13.33 7.50
C GLN A 49 -11.49 -11.86 7.40
N VAL A 50 -12.41 -10.90 7.52
CA VAL A 50 -12.08 -9.46 7.46
C VAL A 50 -11.19 -9.04 8.65
N SER A 51 -11.46 -9.53 9.87
CA SER A 51 -10.63 -9.25 11.05
C SER A 51 -9.22 -9.83 10.95
N GLN A 52 -9.07 -11.03 10.37
CA GLN A 52 -7.73 -11.60 10.11
C GLN A 52 -6.95 -10.72 9.13
N VAL A 53 -7.56 -10.38 7.98
CA VAL A 53 -6.87 -9.58 6.94
C VAL A 53 -6.54 -8.18 7.44
N ASP A 54 -7.40 -7.53 8.23
CA ASP A 54 -7.10 -6.24 8.87
C ASP A 54 -5.91 -6.33 9.85
N THR A 55 -5.84 -7.42 10.63
CA THR A 55 -4.72 -7.67 11.56
C THR A 55 -3.40 -7.87 10.80
N GLU A 56 -3.40 -8.69 9.74
CA GLU A 56 -2.24 -8.89 8.87
C GLU A 56 -1.84 -7.60 8.14
N LEU A 57 -2.81 -6.82 7.66
CA LEU A 57 -2.57 -5.53 6.98
C LEU A 57 -1.89 -4.54 7.93
N LYS A 58 -2.37 -4.41 9.17
CA LYS A 58 -1.77 -3.55 10.19
C LYS A 58 -0.33 -3.95 10.49
N SER A 59 -0.07 -5.24 10.69
CA SER A 59 1.28 -5.79 10.92
C SER A 59 2.23 -5.51 9.75
N ARG A 60 1.84 -5.88 8.53
CA ARG A 60 2.64 -5.64 7.31
C ARG A 60 2.86 -4.15 7.04
N ARG A 61 1.86 -3.31 7.27
CA ARG A 61 1.96 -1.84 7.15
C ARG A 61 2.96 -1.26 8.16
N ALA A 62 2.96 -1.72 9.41
CA ALA A 62 3.93 -1.28 10.41
C ALA A 62 5.37 -1.64 10.01
N ALA A 63 5.60 -2.88 9.57
CA ALA A 63 6.90 -3.33 9.08
C ALA A 63 7.37 -2.54 7.83
N TYR A 64 6.45 -2.21 6.93
CA TYR A 64 6.73 -1.37 5.76
C TYR A 64 7.07 0.08 6.16
N SER A 65 6.29 0.69 7.06
CA SER A 65 6.52 2.04 7.58
C SER A 65 7.88 2.15 8.29
N HIS A 66 8.29 1.13 9.05
CA HIS A 66 9.59 1.08 9.71
C HIS A 66 10.75 1.08 8.69
N VAL A 67 10.66 0.28 7.63
CA VAL A 67 11.69 0.22 6.58
C VAL A 67 11.77 1.55 5.82
N ASN A 68 10.64 2.17 5.49
CA ASN A 68 10.63 3.47 4.84
C ASN A 68 11.21 4.59 5.73
N ALA A 69 10.92 4.57 7.04
CA ALA A 69 11.54 5.49 7.99
C ALA A 69 13.06 5.28 8.09
N SER A 70 13.50 4.01 8.07
CA SER A 70 14.93 3.66 8.03
C SER A 70 15.59 4.23 6.76
N ILE A 71 15.02 3.99 5.58
CA ILE A 71 15.51 4.48 4.29
C ILE A 71 15.59 6.02 4.28
N GLN A 72 14.53 6.73 4.68
CA GLN A 72 14.55 8.20 4.76
C GLN A 72 15.62 8.74 5.72
N SER A 73 15.87 8.04 6.84
CA SER A 73 16.94 8.43 7.78
C SER A 73 18.34 8.28 7.16
N PHE A 74 18.52 7.32 6.24
CA PHE A 74 19.75 7.10 5.50
C PHE A 74 19.91 8.04 4.30
N GLU A 75 18.83 8.35 3.56
CA GLU A 75 18.84 9.34 2.48
C GLU A 75 19.30 10.71 3.00
N ARG A 76 18.78 11.16 4.15
CA ARG A 76 19.22 12.41 4.81
C ARG A 76 20.72 12.42 5.18
N LYS A 77 21.29 11.28 5.56
CA LYS A 77 22.75 11.13 5.80
C LYS A 77 23.57 11.17 4.50
N THR A 78 22.92 10.96 3.35
CA THR A 78 23.57 10.80 2.04
C THR A 78 23.40 12.02 1.13
N GLU A 79 22.51 12.96 1.45
CA GLU A 79 22.27 14.21 0.69
C GLU A 79 22.76 15.50 1.38
N GLY A 80 23.25 15.42 2.63
CA GLY A 80 23.72 16.58 3.38
C GLY A 80 25.01 17.25 2.84
N SER A 81 25.41 18.36 3.49
CA SER A 81 26.72 18.99 3.28
C SER A 81 27.87 18.00 3.51
N LEU A 82 28.97 18.10 2.76
CA LEU A 82 30.18 17.26 2.89
C LEU A 82 30.71 17.13 4.34
N GLN A 83 30.43 18.14 5.17
CA GLN A 83 30.72 18.16 6.61
C GLN A 83 30.00 17.06 7.40
N THR A 84 28.76 16.72 7.03
CA THR A 84 27.89 15.78 7.75
C THR A 84 27.54 14.54 6.93
N ARG A 85 27.62 14.61 5.59
CA ARG A 85 27.33 13.56 4.62
C ARG A 85 28.19 12.30 4.81
N ALA A 86 27.64 11.12 4.53
CA ALA A 86 28.43 9.90 4.39
C ALA A 86 29.38 9.98 3.17
N LEU A 87 30.65 9.60 3.36
CA LEU A 87 31.70 9.67 2.31
C LEU A 87 31.84 8.37 1.49
N THR A 88 31.00 7.36 1.75
CA THR A 88 31.01 6.03 1.09
C THR A 88 30.95 6.07 -0.44
N ASN A 89 30.34 7.11 -1.00
CA ASN A 89 30.16 7.26 -2.45
C ASN A 89 31.23 8.15 -3.10
N ILE A 90 32.21 8.61 -2.31
CA ILE A 90 33.23 9.60 -2.71
C ILE A 90 34.64 9.03 -2.50
N VAL A 91 34.86 8.35 -1.37
CA VAL A 91 36.16 7.80 -0.96
C VAL A 91 36.18 6.31 -1.27
N LYS A 92 37.22 5.85 -1.95
CA LYS A 92 37.44 4.44 -2.26
C LYS A 92 38.57 3.87 -1.41
N LYS A 93 38.68 2.54 -1.35
CA LYS A 93 39.81 1.85 -0.70
C LYS A 93 41.17 2.20 -1.30
N GLU A 94 41.21 2.57 -2.58
CA GLU A 94 42.44 3.00 -3.28
C GLU A 94 42.96 4.37 -2.83
N ASP A 95 42.13 5.21 -2.20
CA ASP A 95 42.52 6.54 -1.71
C ASP A 95 43.01 6.54 -0.25
N LEU A 96 43.12 5.36 0.39
CA LEU A 96 43.40 5.21 1.82
C LEU A 96 44.58 4.24 2.04
N VAL A 97 45.54 4.66 2.87
CA VAL A 97 46.66 3.81 3.31
C VAL A 97 46.15 2.83 4.36
N LEU A 98 46.03 1.56 3.98
CA LEU A 98 45.60 0.46 4.84
C LEU A 98 46.80 -0.31 5.39
N ASN A 99 46.66 -0.88 6.59
CA ASN A 99 47.63 -1.80 7.21
C ASN A 99 49.05 -1.24 7.43
N SER A 100 49.19 0.07 7.66
CA SER A 100 50.47 0.68 8.07
C SER A 100 50.46 1.00 9.56
N GLU A 101 51.53 0.61 10.27
CA GLU A 101 51.73 0.89 11.70
C GLU A 101 52.08 2.37 11.96
N TYR A 102 52.68 3.04 10.97
CA TYR A 102 53.25 4.39 11.11
C TYR A 102 52.50 5.47 10.31
N LEU A 103 51.56 5.09 9.45
CA LEU A 103 50.82 6.01 8.58
C LEU A 103 49.31 5.76 8.69
N THR A 104 48.56 6.83 8.96
CA THR A 104 47.09 6.85 8.90
C THR A 104 46.63 7.88 7.89
N THR A 105 45.50 7.64 7.23
CA THR A 105 44.93 8.59 6.25
C THR A 105 43.77 9.35 6.89
N LEU A 106 43.99 10.63 7.19
CA LEU A 106 42.95 11.50 7.72
C LEU A 106 42.20 12.19 6.59
N LEU A 107 40.88 12.01 6.57
CA LEU A 107 40.01 12.78 5.69
C LEU A 107 39.78 14.17 6.28
N VAL A 108 40.70 15.07 5.94
CA VAL A 108 40.57 16.51 6.14
C VAL A 108 40.25 17.13 4.79
N VAL A 109 39.21 17.95 4.71
CA VAL A 109 38.55 18.30 3.42
C VAL A 109 39.37 19.16 2.37
N VAL A 110 39.01 20.39 1.89
CA VAL A 110 39.53 21.81 2.17
C VAL A 110 38.56 23.02 1.79
N PRO A 111 38.28 24.13 2.57
CA PRO A 111 37.65 25.37 2.09
C PRO A 111 38.66 26.13 1.22
N ARG A 112 38.21 26.69 0.10
CA ARG A 112 39.05 27.04 -1.07
C ARG A 112 40.19 28.05 -0.87
N SER A 113 40.42 28.57 0.34
CA SER A 113 41.36 29.67 0.62
C SER A 113 42.64 29.29 1.37
N LYS A 114 42.87 28.01 1.72
CA LYS A 114 44.04 27.58 2.52
C LYS A 114 44.77 26.35 1.96
N THR A 115 46.09 26.33 2.15
CA THR A 115 46.99 25.21 1.78
C THR A 115 47.28 24.33 2.99
N TYR A 116 47.42 23.01 2.79
CA TYR A 116 47.49 22.02 3.88
C TYR A 116 48.91 21.74 4.39
N GLU A 117 49.94 21.87 3.54
CA GLU A 117 51.33 21.47 3.84
C GLU A 117 51.97 22.26 4.99
N SER A 118 51.44 23.45 5.31
CA SER A 118 51.92 24.30 6.41
C SER A 118 51.07 24.21 7.69
N MET A 119 50.10 23.29 7.76
CA MET A 119 49.17 23.22 8.91
C MET A 119 49.67 22.41 10.11
N SER A 120 50.57 21.44 9.90
CA SER A 120 51.23 20.73 10.99
C SER A 120 52.63 20.26 10.59
N LYS A 121 53.43 19.91 11.59
CA LYS A 121 54.74 19.27 11.39
C LYS A 121 54.51 17.80 10.99
N PHE A 122 55.37 17.26 10.12
CA PHE A 122 55.30 15.88 9.58
C PHE A 122 54.17 15.58 8.57
N VAL A 123 53.59 16.60 7.91
CA VAL A 123 52.75 16.38 6.71
C VAL A 123 53.62 15.91 5.55
N VAL A 124 53.22 14.84 4.85
CA VAL A 124 53.90 14.35 3.64
C VAL A 124 53.61 15.29 2.46
N PRO A 125 54.60 15.98 1.86
CA PRO A 125 54.35 16.89 0.74
C PRO A 125 53.80 16.16 -0.49
N ARG A 126 52.93 16.82 -1.27
CA ARG A 126 52.26 16.27 -2.46
C ARG A 126 51.42 14.99 -2.24
N SER A 127 51.21 14.55 -1.01
CA SER A 127 50.34 13.41 -0.68
C SER A 127 48.84 13.68 -0.89
N SER A 128 48.40 14.94 -0.89
CA SER A 128 46.98 15.26 -1.07
C SER A 128 46.55 15.06 -2.52
N ARG A 129 45.59 14.14 -2.73
CA ARG A 129 44.73 14.16 -3.92
C ARG A 129 43.54 15.09 -3.63
N LEU A 130 43.26 16.05 -4.52
CA LEU A 130 42.28 17.10 -4.23
C LEU A 130 40.84 16.57 -4.27
N VAL A 131 40.27 16.34 -3.09
CA VAL A 131 38.85 16.02 -2.83
C VAL A 131 38.31 17.12 -1.86
N PRO A 132 37.13 17.75 -2.05
CA PRO A 132 36.85 19.12 -1.51
C PRO A 132 36.07 19.32 -0.16
N MET A 133 36.40 20.41 0.61
CA MET A 133 35.79 21.09 1.83
C MET A 133 36.17 20.70 3.31
N PHE A 134 37.10 21.42 4.03
CA PHE A 134 37.69 20.98 5.35
C PHE A 134 36.68 20.91 6.48
N THR A 135 36.82 19.81 7.22
CA THR A 135 37.04 19.67 8.67
C THR A 135 37.85 18.38 8.84
N VAL A 136 38.61 18.15 9.93
CA VAL A 136 39.16 16.81 10.19
C VAL A 136 37.99 15.90 10.57
N ARG A 137 37.79 14.82 9.82
CA ARG A 137 36.74 13.84 10.15
C ARG A 137 37.37 12.46 10.22
N GLU A 138 37.32 11.86 11.41
CA GLU A 138 37.64 10.45 11.58
C GLU A 138 36.66 9.63 10.71
N TYR A 139 37.22 8.81 9.83
CA TYR A 139 36.47 8.03 8.87
C TYR A 139 36.89 6.58 8.92
N ASN A 140 36.04 5.76 9.51
CA ASN A 140 36.22 4.31 9.54
C ASN A 140 35.56 3.68 8.31
N LEU A 141 36.38 3.14 7.40
CA LEU A 141 35.90 2.42 6.21
C LEU A 141 34.96 1.27 6.56
N ASP A 142 35.31 0.44 7.56
CA ASP A 142 34.59 -0.80 7.83
C ASP A 142 33.18 -0.51 8.36
N GLU A 143 33.02 0.56 9.14
CA GLU A 143 31.69 1.03 9.57
C GLU A 143 30.90 1.61 8.40
N ALA A 144 31.55 2.36 7.53
CA ALA A 144 30.93 2.98 6.37
C ALA A 144 30.46 1.93 5.35
N GLU A 145 31.24 0.88 5.12
CA GLU A 145 30.85 -0.26 4.28
C GLU A 145 29.74 -1.10 4.91
N LYS A 146 29.77 -1.38 6.21
CA LYS A 146 28.67 -2.04 6.92
C LYS A 146 27.36 -1.25 6.81
N GLN A 147 27.40 0.08 6.96
CA GLN A 147 26.24 0.95 6.78
C GLN A 147 25.71 0.94 5.35
N MET A 148 26.60 0.97 4.34
CA MET A 148 26.21 0.91 2.93
C MET A 148 25.65 -0.47 2.54
N GLN A 149 26.22 -1.55 3.09
CA GLN A 149 25.74 -2.92 2.89
C GLN A 149 24.35 -3.11 3.52
N GLU A 150 24.10 -2.61 4.73
CA GLU A 150 22.77 -2.68 5.35
C GLU A 150 21.75 -1.80 4.61
N MET A 151 22.15 -0.61 4.14
CA MET A 151 21.29 0.23 3.27
C MET A 151 20.92 -0.50 1.97
N SER A 152 21.90 -1.14 1.31
CA SER A 152 21.67 -1.96 0.13
C SER A 152 20.75 -3.14 0.45
N ARG A 153 20.94 -3.83 1.59
CA ARG A 153 20.09 -4.93 2.05
C ARG A 153 18.64 -4.49 2.33
N LEU A 154 18.43 -3.28 2.86
CA LEU A 154 17.11 -2.68 3.07
C LEU A 154 16.45 -2.26 1.74
N THR A 155 17.22 -1.81 0.76
CA THR A 155 16.72 -1.38 -0.57
C THR A 155 16.44 -2.56 -1.51
N VAL A 156 17.28 -3.60 -1.48
CA VAL A 156 17.12 -4.85 -2.23
C VAL A 156 15.98 -5.70 -1.66
N ASN A 157 15.68 -5.55 -0.37
CA ASN A 157 14.39 -5.97 0.21
C ASN A 157 13.24 -5.16 -0.41
N LYS A 158 12.79 -5.59 -1.59
CA LYS A 158 11.59 -5.14 -2.32
C LYS A 158 10.29 -5.51 -1.57
N LYS A 159 10.19 -5.05 -0.34
CA LYS A 159 9.00 -5.16 0.52
C LYS A 159 7.82 -4.41 -0.09
N GLU A 160 8.04 -3.38 -0.89
CA GLU A 160 7.00 -2.78 -1.75
C GLU A 160 6.31 -3.83 -2.63
N LEU A 161 7.05 -4.58 -3.46
CA LEU A 161 6.44 -5.56 -4.37
C LEU A 161 5.77 -6.71 -3.60
N THR A 162 6.40 -7.20 -2.52
CA THR A 162 5.82 -8.28 -1.71
C THR A 162 4.55 -7.82 -0.98
N PHE A 163 4.52 -6.59 -0.47
CA PHE A 163 3.35 -6.00 0.18
C PHE A 163 2.23 -5.70 -0.82
N VAL A 164 2.55 -5.14 -2.00
CA VAL A 164 1.58 -4.86 -3.06
C VAL A 164 0.98 -6.15 -3.63
N CYS A 165 1.77 -7.20 -3.84
CA CYS A 165 1.24 -8.51 -4.27
C CYS A 165 0.33 -9.14 -3.21
N TRP A 166 0.70 -9.08 -1.93
CA TRP A 166 -0.18 -9.53 -0.84
C TRP A 166 -1.47 -8.70 -0.77
N LEU A 167 -1.37 -7.37 -0.91
CA LEU A 167 -2.51 -6.46 -0.89
C LEU A 167 -3.49 -6.74 -2.04
N LYS A 168 -3.00 -7.04 -3.26
CA LYS A 168 -3.84 -7.47 -4.40
C LYS A 168 -4.72 -8.66 -4.01
N VAL A 169 -4.11 -9.77 -3.58
CA VAL A 169 -4.79 -11.03 -3.26
C VAL A 169 -5.83 -10.86 -2.16
N ASN A 170 -5.47 -10.10 -1.12
CA ASN A 170 -6.35 -9.85 0.02
C ASN A 170 -7.49 -8.88 -0.30
N PHE A 171 -7.27 -7.93 -1.21
CA PHE A 171 -8.31 -7.03 -1.68
C PHE A 171 -9.37 -7.79 -2.53
N SER A 172 -8.96 -8.70 -3.41
CA SER A 172 -9.89 -9.56 -4.15
C SER A 172 -10.69 -10.47 -3.21
N GLU A 173 -10.05 -11.10 -2.21
CA GLU A 173 -10.73 -11.92 -1.19
C GLU A 173 -11.79 -11.13 -0.40
N ILE A 174 -11.44 -9.94 0.11
CA ILE A 174 -12.39 -9.06 0.83
C ILE A 174 -13.51 -8.60 -0.10
N PHE A 175 -13.21 -8.23 -1.35
CA PHE A 175 -14.21 -7.76 -2.30
C PHE A 175 -15.22 -8.87 -2.62
N VAL A 176 -14.77 -10.09 -2.86
CA VAL A 176 -15.62 -11.28 -3.03
C VAL A 176 -16.54 -11.46 -1.82
N ALA A 177 -16.01 -11.39 -0.60
CA ALA A 177 -16.79 -11.50 0.63
C ALA A 177 -17.81 -10.35 0.79
N TRP A 178 -17.45 -9.13 0.39
CA TRP A 178 -18.34 -7.97 0.40
C TRP A 178 -19.52 -8.13 -0.56
N ILE A 179 -19.30 -8.64 -1.77
CA ILE A 179 -20.38 -8.96 -2.72
C ILE A 179 -21.30 -10.05 -2.15
N HIS A 180 -20.76 -11.08 -1.49
CA HIS A 180 -21.58 -12.08 -0.80
C HIS A 180 -22.44 -11.46 0.31
N ILE A 181 -21.92 -10.52 1.11
CA ILE A 181 -22.74 -9.75 2.08
C ILE A 181 -23.85 -8.95 1.37
N LYS A 182 -23.57 -8.32 0.22
CA LYS A 182 -24.59 -7.58 -0.55
C LYS A 182 -25.71 -8.49 -1.01
N VAL A 183 -25.38 -9.68 -1.53
CA VAL A 183 -26.37 -10.69 -1.96
C VAL A 183 -27.15 -11.23 -0.78
N LEU A 184 -26.49 -11.53 0.35
CA LEU A 184 -27.14 -11.99 1.58
C LEU A 184 -28.14 -10.96 2.13
N ARG A 185 -27.74 -9.68 2.14
CA ARG A 185 -28.61 -8.57 2.54
C ARG A 185 -29.78 -8.38 1.57
N THR A 186 -29.53 -8.49 0.27
CA THR A 186 -30.56 -8.44 -0.79
C THR A 186 -31.61 -9.53 -0.57
N PHE A 187 -31.16 -10.75 -0.27
CA PHE A 187 -32.02 -11.89 0.02
C PHE A 187 -32.89 -11.67 1.27
N VAL A 188 -32.27 -11.31 2.41
CA VAL A 188 -33.00 -11.05 3.67
C VAL A 188 -34.00 -9.90 3.51
N GLU A 189 -33.62 -8.82 2.84
CA GLU A 189 -34.51 -7.68 2.59
C GLU A 189 -35.67 -8.04 1.64
N SER A 190 -35.46 -8.96 0.68
CA SER A 190 -36.52 -9.46 -0.19
C SER A 190 -37.51 -10.36 0.57
N VAL A 191 -37.02 -11.28 1.40
CA VAL A 191 -37.86 -12.14 2.25
C VAL A 191 -38.69 -11.30 3.23
N LEU A 192 -38.08 -10.30 3.87
CA LEU A 192 -38.78 -9.42 4.83
C LEU A 192 -39.81 -8.48 4.19
N ARG A 193 -39.63 -8.09 2.92
CA ARG A 193 -40.56 -7.20 2.20
C ARG A 193 -41.69 -7.94 1.48
N TYR A 194 -41.39 -9.10 0.89
CA TYR A 194 -42.28 -9.80 -0.04
C TYR A 194 -42.76 -11.17 0.46
N GLY A 195 -42.20 -11.68 1.56
CA GLY A 195 -42.65 -12.93 2.19
C GLY A 195 -42.18 -14.21 1.48
N LEU A 196 -43.03 -15.22 1.50
CA LEU A 196 -42.83 -16.54 0.87
C LEU A 196 -43.94 -16.78 -0.17
N PRO A 197 -43.68 -17.52 -1.27
CA PRO A 197 -42.47 -18.29 -1.58
C PRO A 197 -41.31 -17.46 -2.16
N VAL A 198 -40.08 -17.93 -1.93
CA VAL A 198 -38.81 -17.27 -2.30
C VAL A 198 -38.56 -17.33 -3.81
N SER A 199 -39.32 -16.56 -4.58
CA SER A 199 -39.32 -16.52 -6.05
C SER A 199 -38.82 -15.16 -6.56
N PHE A 200 -37.65 -14.74 -6.07
CA PHE A 200 -37.11 -13.40 -6.32
C PHE A 200 -36.10 -13.38 -7.47
N GLN A 201 -36.31 -12.48 -8.43
CA GLN A 201 -35.33 -12.16 -9.46
C GLN A 201 -34.53 -10.91 -9.04
N ALA A 202 -33.27 -11.12 -8.62
CA ALA A 202 -32.34 -10.02 -8.37
C ALA A 202 -31.70 -9.54 -9.69
N ILE A 203 -31.56 -8.22 -9.87
CA ILE A 203 -30.97 -7.61 -11.06
C ILE A 203 -29.91 -6.59 -10.63
N LEU A 204 -28.71 -6.71 -11.20
CA LEU A 204 -27.66 -5.71 -11.06
C LEU A 204 -27.82 -4.62 -12.14
N LEU A 205 -27.83 -3.35 -11.73
CA LEU A 205 -27.91 -2.21 -12.64
C LEU A 205 -26.69 -1.29 -12.46
N GLN A 206 -26.01 -0.96 -13.56
CA GLN A 206 -24.90 0.01 -13.58
C GLN A 206 -25.32 1.31 -14.28
N PRO A 207 -25.99 2.26 -13.58
CA PRO A 207 -26.44 3.50 -14.20
C PRO A 207 -25.31 4.51 -14.43
N SER A 208 -25.33 5.14 -15.61
CA SER A 208 -24.51 6.33 -15.88
C SER A 208 -24.76 7.44 -14.85
N LYS A 209 -23.68 8.13 -14.45
CA LYS A 209 -23.72 9.20 -13.41
C LYS A 209 -24.76 10.29 -13.71
N LYS A 210 -25.00 10.61 -14.99
CA LYS A 210 -25.98 11.63 -15.40
C LYS A 210 -27.44 11.19 -15.21
N ASN A 211 -27.76 9.93 -15.51
CA ASN A 211 -29.16 9.47 -15.64
C ASN A 211 -29.70 8.79 -14.36
N ARG A 212 -28.87 8.67 -13.31
CA ARG A 212 -29.19 7.99 -12.03
C ARG A 212 -30.49 8.49 -11.38
N LYS A 213 -30.77 9.80 -11.43
CA LYS A 213 -32.01 10.39 -10.87
C LYS A 213 -33.26 9.94 -11.65
N GLN A 214 -33.20 10.01 -12.98
CA GLN A 214 -34.30 9.64 -13.88
C GLN A 214 -34.60 8.14 -13.81
N LEU A 215 -33.55 7.29 -13.80
CA LEU A 215 -33.72 5.84 -13.62
C LEU A 215 -34.44 5.53 -12.31
N LYS A 216 -34.04 6.15 -11.18
CA LYS A 216 -34.72 5.95 -9.90
C LYS A 216 -36.20 6.37 -9.97
N GLN A 217 -36.52 7.48 -10.64
CA GLN A 217 -37.92 7.92 -10.79
C GLN A 217 -38.76 6.91 -11.60
N GLN A 218 -38.25 6.39 -12.72
CA GLN A 218 -38.96 5.39 -13.51
C GLN A 218 -39.11 4.06 -12.76
N LEU A 219 -38.05 3.61 -12.09
CA LEU A 219 -38.03 2.39 -11.28
C LEU A 219 -39.04 2.46 -10.12
N ASN A 220 -39.10 3.61 -9.43
CA ASN A 220 -40.12 3.91 -8.44
C ASN A 220 -41.54 3.87 -9.02
N SER A 221 -41.75 4.42 -10.23
CA SER A 221 -43.07 4.43 -10.88
C SER A 221 -43.56 3.03 -11.25
N LEU A 222 -42.67 2.18 -11.76
CA LEU A 222 -43.00 0.80 -12.16
C LEU A 222 -43.31 -0.08 -10.94
N PHE A 223 -42.48 -0.02 -9.89
CA PHE A 223 -42.57 -0.90 -8.74
C PHE A 223 -43.36 -0.34 -7.54
N LYS A 224 -44.06 0.80 -7.71
CA LYS A 224 -44.90 1.42 -6.66
C LYS A 224 -45.95 0.47 -6.06
N HIS A 225 -46.48 -0.44 -6.90
CA HIS A 225 -47.51 -1.39 -6.52
C HIS A 225 -47.01 -2.53 -5.60
N LEU A 226 -45.69 -2.71 -5.47
CA LEU A 226 -45.07 -3.73 -4.62
C LEU A 226 -44.70 -3.20 -3.22
N ASP A 227 -45.19 -2.03 -2.82
CA ASP A 227 -44.83 -1.42 -1.53
C ASP A 227 -45.79 -1.83 -0.39
N PRO A 228 -45.37 -2.66 0.58
CA PRO A 228 -46.17 -2.94 1.77
C PRO A 228 -46.32 -1.71 2.70
N ALA A 229 -45.49 -0.67 2.57
CA ALA A 229 -45.64 0.58 3.31
C ALA A 229 -46.85 1.41 2.83
N VAL A 230 -47.22 1.32 1.54
CA VAL A 230 -48.45 1.92 0.99
C VAL A 230 -49.70 1.31 1.63
N ALA A 231 -49.65 0.02 2.01
CA ALA A 231 -50.73 -0.65 2.72
C ALA A 231 -50.78 -0.35 4.24
N THR A 232 -49.72 0.20 4.83
CA THR A 232 -49.60 0.40 6.29
C THR A 232 -49.40 1.85 6.74
N GLY A 233 -49.41 2.81 5.80
CA GLY A 233 -49.55 4.24 6.09
C GLY A 233 -48.36 4.92 6.75
N LYS A 234 -47.22 4.23 6.93
CA LYS A 234 -45.98 4.81 7.47
C LYS A 234 -44.94 4.96 6.36
N PRO A 235 -44.41 6.16 6.10
CA PRO A 235 -43.36 6.35 5.11
C PRO A 235 -42.04 5.76 5.64
N ASP A 236 -41.68 4.56 5.21
CA ASP A 236 -40.34 4.04 5.46
C ASP A 236 -39.32 4.80 4.61
N VAL A 237 -38.41 5.50 5.29
CA VAL A 237 -37.31 6.27 4.67
C VAL A 237 -36.35 5.35 3.88
N ARG A 238 -36.48 4.02 4.03
CA ARG A 238 -35.79 2.99 3.24
C ARG A 238 -36.54 2.55 1.97
N PHE A 239 -37.58 3.26 1.53
CA PHE A 239 -38.26 2.92 0.28
C PHE A 239 -37.44 3.29 -0.98
N PHE A 240 -36.56 2.36 -1.36
CA PHE A 240 -35.82 2.32 -2.63
C PHE A 240 -36.14 0.99 -3.34
N PRO A 241 -37.10 0.95 -4.27
CA PRO A 241 -37.34 -0.22 -5.11
C PRO A 241 -36.30 -0.33 -6.25
N PRO A 242 -35.94 -1.55 -6.63
CA PRO A 242 -35.24 -2.50 -5.77
C PRO A 242 -33.78 -2.04 -5.53
N LEU A 243 -33.32 -2.16 -4.29
CA LEU A 243 -31.96 -2.56 -3.93
C LEU A 243 -30.81 -1.82 -4.65
N SER A 244 -30.90 -0.48 -4.69
CA SER A 244 -29.82 0.39 -5.15
C SER A 244 -28.64 0.43 -4.16
N PHE A 245 -27.83 -0.63 -4.10
CA PHE A 245 -26.53 -0.58 -3.44
C PHE A 245 -25.55 0.23 -4.29
N TYR A 246 -25.54 1.54 -4.08
CA TYR A 246 -24.49 2.39 -4.63
C TYR A 246 -23.13 1.99 -4.03
N THR A 247 -22.24 1.57 -4.93
CA THR A 247 -20.78 1.63 -4.78
C THR A 247 -20.32 3.09 -4.78
#